data_AF-A0A7W1Z6J6-F1
#
_entry.id   AF-A0A7W1Z6J6-F1
#
_cell.length_a   1.000
_cell.length_b   1.000
_cell.length_c   1.000
_cell.angle_alpha   90.00
_cell.angle_beta   90.00
_cell.angle_gamma   90.00
#
_symmetry.space_group_name_H-M   'P 1'
#
loop_
_entity.id
_entity.type
_entity.pdbx_description
1 polymer ?
#
loop_
_entity_poly.entity_id
_entity_poly.type
_entity_poly.pdbx_seq_one_letter_code
_entity_poly.pdbx_strand_id
1 'polypeptide(L)'
;MLFSLILLALLQLPTPDLLIERRLAADARLQVGDTLQVRPLAGSAQPQAFVVGGVFERAADPSRIARNEYEVRFHLPDLQAMLPQPDRVDRFAVVLQPGASADSAARWINGIVLTAQAFGSDALAEETSSTFRVVSRFHRAIGIVTILASGIFLLCVMIIRVDERRRDMGVLRLMGV
;
A
#
# COMPACT_ATOMS: atom_id res chain seq x y z
N MET A 1 25.67 -49.97 28.15
CA MET A 1 24.40 -49.61 27.47
C MET A 1 23.68 -48.47 28.22
N LEU A 2 24.36 -47.36 28.53
CA LEU A 2 23.76 -46.25 29.31
C LEU A 2 24.22 -44.85 28.85
N PHE A 3 24.74 -44.74 27.63
CA PHE A 3 25.29 -43.48 27.10
C PHE A 3 24.47 -42.87 25.95
N SER A 4 23.39 -43.54 25.52
CA SER A 4 22.64 -43.15 24.31
C SER A 4 21.44 -42.22 24.56
N LEU A 5 21.06 -41.95 25.81
CA LEU A 5 19.85 -41.17 26.11
C LEU A 5 20.11 -39.67 26.36
N ILE A 6 21.36 -39.25 26.50
CA ILE A 6 21.72 -37.86 26.86
C ILE A 6 21.90 -36.95 25.63
N LEU A 7 21.95 -37.50 24.41
CA LEU A 7 22.17 -36.73 23.19
C LEU A 7 20.88 -36.34 22.44
N LEU A 8 19.69 -36.66 22.97
CA LEU A 8 18.43 -36.29 22.31
C LEU A 8 17.83 -34.95 22.79
N ALA A 9 18.46 -34.30 23.79
CA ALA A 9 17.84 -33.20 24.52
C ALA A 9 18.27 -31.77 24.10
N LEU A 10 19.10 -31.56 23.07
CA LEU A 10 19.73 -30.24 22.86
C LEU A 10 19.79 -29.71 21.42
N LEU A 11 19.00 -30.26 20.50
CA LEU A 11 18.67 -29.57 19.25
C LEU A 11 17.17 -29.27 19.20
N GLN A 12 16.63 -28.69 20.27
CA GLN A 12 15.48 -27.80 20.11
C GLN A 12 16.00 -26.60 19.30
N LEU A 13 15.99 -26.73 17.97
CA LEU A 13 16.11 -25.58 17.10
C LEU A 13 15.07 -24.57 17.60
N PRO A 14 15.47 -23.31 17.86
CA PRO A 14 14.52 -22.30 18.33
C PRO A 14 13.36 -22.30 17.35
N THR A 15 12.15 -22.52 17.85
CA THR A 15 10.97 -22.52 16.99
C THR A 15 10.85 -21.12 16.41
N PRO A 16 10.88 -20.97 15.07
CA PRO A 16 10.86 -19.66 14.45
C PRO A 16 9.58 -18.93 14.82
N ASP A 17 9.68 -17.62 14.96
CA ASP A 17 8.54 -16.78 15.25
C ASP A 17 7.90 -16.23 13.98
N LEU A 18 6.62 -15.89 14.10
CA LEU A 18 5.86 -15.21 13.07
C LEU A 18 5.01 -14.10 13.69
N LEU A 19 4.60 -13.14 12.86
CA LEU A 19 3.64 -12.11 13.23
C LEU A 19 2.30 -12.38 12.56
N ILE A 20 1.23 -12.30 13.32
CA ILE A 20 -0.14 -12.44 12.81
C ILE A 20 -0.85 -11.09 12.76
N GLU A 21 -1.74 -10.92 11.79
CA GLU A 21 -2.63 -9.76 11.75
C GLU A 21 -3.62 -9.78 12.93
N ARG A 22 -3.93 -8.59 13.49
CA ARG A 22 -4.87 -8.45 14.62
C ARG A 22 -6.24 -9.10 14.37
N ARG A 23 -6.73 -9.09 13.14
CA ARG A 23 -8.00 -9.71 12.79
C ARG A 23 -7.93 -11.25 12.90
N LEU A 24 -6.88 -11.86 12.37
CA LEU A 24 -6.65 -13.29 12.50
C LEU A 24 -6.52 -13.69 13.97
N ALA A 25 -5.79 -12.89 14.76
CA ALA A 25 -5.65 -13.10 16.20
C ALA A 25 -7.01 -13.08 16.93
N ALA A 26 -7.88 -12.12 16.60
CA ALA A 26 -9.20 -12.00 17.20
C ALA A 26 -10.14 -13.14 16.78
N ASP A 27 -10.21 -13.44 15.47
CA ASP A 27 -11.14 -14.42 14.91
C ASP A 27 -10.77 -15.86 15.34
N ALA A 28 -9.47 -16.17 15.40
CA ALA A 28 -8.96 -17.48 15.83
C ALA A 28 -8.61 -17.55 17.33
N ARG A 29 -8.81 -16.46 18.09
CA ARG A 29 -8.47 -16.32 19.52
C ARG A 29 -7.01 -16.66 19.85
N LEU A 30 -6.09 -16.28 18.96
CA LEU A 30 -4.66 -16.51 19.12
C LEU A 30 -4.01 -15.40 19.93
N GLN A 31 -3.01 -15.77 20.72
CA GLN A 31 -2.21 -14.89 21.57
C GLN A 31 -0.72 -15.01 21.26
N VAL A 32 0.05 -14.02 21.69
CA VAL A 32 1.52 -14.07 21.64
C VAL A 32 2.01 -15.23 22.51
N GLY A 33 2.86 -16.09 21.96
CA GLY A 33 3.33 -17.32 22.58
C GLY A 33 2.61 -18.60 22.11
N ASP A 34 1.49 -18.48 21.40
CA ASP A 34 0.82 -19.66 20.84
C ASP A 34 1.64 -20.30 19.71
N THR A 35 1.57 -21.62 19.58
CA THR A 35 2.24 -22.37 18.50
C THR A 35 1.27 -22.69 17.38
N LEU A 36 1.62 -22.31 16.16
CA LEU A 36 0.86 -22.57 14.94
C LEU A 36 1.57 -23.59 14.06
N GLN A 37 0.79 -24.47 13.43
CA GLN A 37 1.27 -25.36 12.37
C GLN A 37 0.97 -24.73 11.02
N VAL A 38 2.02 -24.32 10.32
CA VAL A 38 1.91 -23.63 9.03
C VAL A 38 2.39 -24.55 7.92
N ARG A 39 1.68 -24.55 6.80
CA ARG A 39 2.06 -25.29 5.59
C ARG A 39 1.66 -24.51 4.35
N PRO A 40 2.48 -24.48 3.28
CA PRO A 40 2.05 -23.99 1.98
C PRO A 40 0.82 -24.77 1.49
N LEU A 41 -0.19 -24.05 0.99
CA LEU A 41 -1.38 -24.68 0.43
C LEU A 41 -1.04 -25.51 -0.82
N ALA A 42 -0.10 -25.03 -1.62
CA ALA A 42 0.42 -25.72 -2.79
C ALA A 42 1.69 -26.50 -2.43
N GLY A 43 1.67 -27.81 -2.68
CA GLY A 43 2.82 -28.70 -2.48
C GLY A 43 2.57 -29.80 -1.44
N SER A 44 3.61 -30.59 -1.17
CA SER A 44 3.61 -31.70 -0.22
C SER A 44 4.49 -31.46 1.01
N ALA A 45 4.87 -30.20 1.26
CA ALA A 45 5.67 -29.82 2.42
C ALA A 45 4.98 -30.25 3.72
N GLN A 46 5.76 -30.70 4.70
CA GLN A 46 5.21 -31.02 6.02
C GLN A 46 4.81 -29.73 6.75
N PRO A 47 3.78 -29.77 7.62
CA PRO A 47 3.50 -28.66 8.53
C PRO A 47 4.73 -28.36 9.40
N GLN A 48 5.07 -27.07 9.50
CA GLN A 48 6.15 -26.58 10.34
C GLN A 48 5.56 -25.75 11.48
N ALA A 49 6.10 -25.95 12.68
CA ALA A 49 5.71 -25.21 13.87
C ALA A 49 6.35 -23.82 13.90
N PHE A 50 5.54 -22.81 14.22
CA PHE A 50 5.95 -21.43 14.45
C PHE A 50 5.32 -20.91 15.74
N VAL A 51 6.01 -20.02 16.45
CA VAL A 51 5.45 -19.34 17.62
C VAL A 51 4.94 -17.96 17.22
N VAL A 52 3.80 -17.54 17.73
CA VAL A 52 3.30 -16.17 17.56
C VAL A 52 4.21 -15.24 18.37
N GLY A 53 5.13 -14.55 17.69
CA GLY A 53 6.05 -13.58 18.30
C GLY A 53 5.40 -12.21 18.53
N GLY A 54 4.32 -11.92 17.81
CA GLY A 54 3.62 -10.64 17.93
C GLY A 54 2.37 -10.54 17.05
N VAL A 55 1.60 -9.49 17.32
CA VAL A 55 0.40 -9.14 16.56
C VAL A 55 0.61 -7.77 15.93
N PHE A 56 0.40 -7.66 14.63
CA PHE A 56 0.54 -6.38 13.92
C PHE A 56 -0.81 -5.85 13.42
N GLU A 57 -0.86 -4.55 13.23
CA GLU A 57 -2.00 -3.86 12.64
C GLU A 57 -1.72 -3.53 11.18
N ARG A 58 -2.65 -3.91 10.30
CA ARG A 58 -2.55 -3.63 8.87
C ARG A 58 -2.88 -2.16 8.61
N ALA A 59 -2.08 -1.50 7.78
CA ALA A 59 -2.42 -0.17 7.30
C ALA A 59 -3.73 -0.22 6.48
N ALA A 60 -4.57 0.80 6.65
CA ALA A 60 -5.82 0.90 5.92
C ALA A 60 -5.56 1.17 4.43
N ASP A 61 -5.64 0.13 3.60
CA ASP A 61 -5.60 0.21 2.13
C ASP A 61 -7.01 0.02 1.57
N PRO A 62 -7.66 1.07 1.03
CA PRO A 62 -9.03 1.01 0.49
C PRO A 62 -9.23 -0.08 -0.57
N SER A 63 -8.19 -0.41 -1.34
CA SER A 63 -8.27 -1.44 -2.38
C SER A 63 -8.36 -2.86 -1.82
N ARG A 64 -7.98 -3.05 -0.55
CA ARG A 64 -7.93 -4.33 0.14
C ARG A 64 -9.00 -4.50 1.20
N ILE A 65 -9.81 -3.47 1.49
CA ILE A 65 -10.93 -3.56 2.44
C ILE A 65 -11.96 -4.61 1.99
N ALA A 66 -12.17 -4.74 0.67
CA ALA A 66 -13.10 -5.73 0.12
C ALA A 66 -12.56 -7.17 0.13
N ARG A 67 -11.26 -7.38 0.36
CA ARG A 67 -10.63 -8.71 0.35
C ARG A 67 -10.54 -9.25 1.77
N ASN A 68 -11.28 -10.32 2.02
CA ASN A 68 -11.39 -10.99 3.31
C ASN A 68 -10.18 -11.93 3.57
N GLU A 69 -8.97 -11.44 3.34
CA GLU A 69 -7.74 -12.21 3.43
C GLU A 69 -7.03 -11.93 4.76
N TYR A 70 -6.54 -12.97 5.43
CA TYR A 70 -5.68 -12.85 6.60
C TYR A 70 -4.22 -12.73 6.20
N GLU A 71 -3.46 -11.89 6.89
CA GLU A 71 -2.03 -11.71 6.66
C GLU A 71 -1.19 -12.28 7.82
N VAL A 72 -0.10 -12.96 7.46
CA VAL A 72 0.91 -13.48 8.38
C VAL A 72 2.29 -13.10 7.83
N ARG A 73 3.19 -12.66 8.70
CA ARG A 73 4.57 -12.30 8.33
C ARG A 73 5.54 -13.28 8.96
N PHE A 74 6.43 -13.77 8.12
CA PHE A 74 7.51 -14.69 8.47
C PHE A 74 8.83 -13.97 8.30
N HIS A 75 9.85 -14.40 9.03
CA HIS A 75 11.21 -14.11 8.61
C HIS A 75 11.45 -14.73 7.22
N LEU A 76 12.10 -13.97 6.33
CA LEU A 76 12.30 -14.39 4.94
C LEU A 76 13.00 -15.76 4.81
N PRO A 77 14.07 -16.08 5.59
CA PRO A 77 14.72 -17.38 5.52
C PRO A 77 13.75 -18.54 5.84
N ASP A 78 12.88 -18.37 6.84
CA ASP A 78 11.93 -19.40 7.24
C ASP A 78 10.86 -19.62 6.17
N LEU A 79 10.36 -18.53 5.57
CA LEU A 79 9.41 -18.62 4.45
C LEU A 79 10.04 -19.31 3.23
N GLN A 80 11.29 -18.98 2.89
CA GLN A 80 11.99 -19.59 1.77
C GLN A 80 12.27 -21.08 2.00
N ALA A 81 12.53 -21.49 3.24
CA ALA A 81 12.68 -22.90 3.59
C ALA A 81 11.41 -23.72 3.36
N MET A 82 10.22 -23.08 3.46
CA MET A 82 8.93 -23.72 3.23
C MET A 82 8.50 -23.73 1.76
N LEU A 83 9.06 -22.83 0.92
CA LEU A 83 8.64 -22.64 -0.46
C LEU A 83 9.52 -23.44 -1.44
N PRO A 84 8.95 -23.89 -2.58
CA PRO A 84 9.68 -24.72 -3.54
C PRO A 84 10.77 -23.99 -4.34
N GLN A 85 10.79 -22.65 -4.32
CA GLN A 85 11.76 -21.83 -5.06
C GLN A 85 12.58 -20.99 -4.07
N PRO A 86 13.71 -21.51 -3.56
CA PRO A 86 14.60 -20.72 -2.72
C PRO A 86 15.21 -19.57 -3.54
N ASP A 87 15.63 -18.51 -2.84
CA ASP A 87 16.30 -17.32 -3.43
C ASP A 87 15.49 -16.54 -4.48
N ARG A 88 14.16 -16.64 -4.40
CA ARG A 88 13.25 -15.81 -5.18
C ARG A 88 12.40 -14.96 -4.26
N VAL A 89 12.29 -13.68 -4.58
CA VAL A 89 11.38 -12.73 -3.93
C VAL A 89 10.56 -12.00 -4.98
N ASP A 90 9.32 -11.68 -4.65
CA ASP A 90 8.45 -10.97 -5.58
C ASP A 90 8.79 -9.48 -5.67
N ARG A 91 9.19 -8.86 -4.54
CA ARG A 91 9.40 -7.41 -4.42
C ARG A 91 10.43 -7.06 -3.36
N PHE A 92 11.14 -5.96 -3.59
CA PHE A 92 11.96 -5.27 -2.60
C PHE A 92 11.32 -3.94 -2.24
N ALA A 93 11.21 -3.65 -0.94
CA ALA A 93 10.80 -2.35 -0.45
C ALA A 93 12.05 -1.56 -0.03
N VAL A 94 12.18 -0.34 -0.56
CA VAL A 94 13.28 0.57 -0.24
C VAL A 94 12.71 1.84 0.37
N VAL A 95 13.15 2.19 1.57
CA VAL A 95 12.76 3.42 2.25
C VAL A 95 13.80 4.49 1.95
N LEU A 96 13.34 5.65 1.48
CA LEU A 96 14.19 6.78 1.17
C LEU A 96 14.41 7.65 2.41
N GLN A 97 15.59 8.28 2.49
CA GLN A 97 15.87 9.28 3.51
C GLN A 97 14.97 10.51 3.34
N PRO A 98 14.64 11.24 4.42
CA PRO A 98 13.85 12.46 4.34
C PRO A 98 14.46 13.47 3.35
N GLY A 99 13.62 14.02 2.45
CA GLY A 99 14.05 14.98 1.44
C GLY A 99 14.58 14.36 0.13
N ALA A 100 14.74 13.05 0.04
CA ALA A 100 15.09 12.39 -1.21
C ALA A 100 13.87 12.26 -2.16
N SER A 101 14.09 12.49 -3.46
CA SER A 101 13.05 12.36 -4.49
C SER A 101 12.86 10.90 -4.90
N ALA A 102 11.62 10.40 -4.80
CA ALA A 102 11.25 9.05 -5.21
C ALA A 102 11.52 8.78 -6.70
N ASP A 103 11.18 9.72 -7.58
CA ASP A 103 11.41 9.58 -9.03
C ASP A 103 12.90 9.55 -9.38
N SER A 104 13.70 10.33 -8.67
CA SER A 104 15.15 10.36 -8.89
C SER A 104 15.79 9.06 -8.41
N ALA A 105 15.37 8.54 -7.25
CA ALA A 105 15.81 7.25 -6.75
C ALA A 105 15.38 6.10 -7.67
N ALA A 106 14.13 6.07 -8.13
CA ALA A 106 13.64 5.04 -9.05
C ALA A 106 14.41 5.03 -10.38
N ARG A 107 14.64 6.21 -10.97
CA ARG A 107 15.47 6.33 -12.20
C ARG A 107 16.90 5.82 -11.99
N TRP A 108 17.50 6.15 -10.83
CA TRP A 108 18.83 5.67 -10.50
C TRP A 108 18.87 4.15 -10.33
N ILE A 109 17.91 3.55 -9.59
CA ILE A 109 17.81 2.09 -9.41
C ILE A 109 17.61 1.40 -10.77
N ASN A 110 16.70 1.91 -11.61
CA ASN A 110 16.45 1.36 -12.94
C ASN A 110 17.65 1.48 -13.89
N GLY A 111 18.58 2.41 -13.62
CA GLY A 111 19.82 2.51 -14.38
C GLY A 111 20.87 1.45 -14.01
N ILE A 112 20.73 0.80 -12.85
CA ILE A 112 21.70 -0.18 -12.32
C ILE A 112 21.12 -1.59 -12.34
N VAL A 113 19.83 -1.73 -12.06
CA VAL A 113 19.14 -3.02 -11.95
C VAL A 113 18.51 -3.39 -13.29
N LEU A 114 19.01 -4.46 -13.91
CA LEU A 114 18.52 -4.96 -15.21
C LEU A 114 17.42 -6.02 -15.08
N THR A 115 17.27 -6.63 -13.90
CA THR A 115 16.37 -7.78 -13.67
C THR A 115 15.05 -7.41 -13.00
N ALA A 116 14.89 -6.15 -12.59
CA ALA A 116 13.71 -5.65 -11.90
C ALA A 116 13.44 -4.20 -12.28
N GLN A 117 12.21 -3.74 -12.02
CA GLN A 117 11.81 -2.35 -12.20
C GLN A 117 11.45 -1.72 -10.86
N ALA A 118 11.97 -0.53 -10.62
CA ALA A 118 11.67 0.32 -9.48
C ALA A 118 10.58 1.33 -9.84
N PHE A 119 9.60 1.44 -8.93
CA PHE A 119 8.49 2.38 -9.00
C PHE A 119 8.42 3.18 -7.68
N GLY A 120 8.03 4.44 -7.76
CA GLY A 120 7.67 5.22 -6.57
C GLY A 120 6.42 4.66 -5.91
N SER A 121 6.30 4.79 -4.59
CA SER A 121 5.16 4.27 -3.82
C SER A 121 3.80 4.78 -4.31
N ASP A 122 3.72 6.05 -4.73
CA ASP A 122 2.49 6.65 -5.25
C ASP A 122 2.07 6.04 -6.59
N ALA A 123 3.03 5.85 -7.50
CA ALA A 123 2.79 5.21 -8.79
C ALA A 123 2.37 3.73 -8.62
N LEU A 124 2.99 3.01 -7.66
CA LEU A 124 2.62 1.63 -7.35
C LEU A 124 1.23 1.52 -6.72
N ALA A 125 0.86 2.47 -5.86
CA ALA A 125 -0.48 2.54 -5.26
C ALA A 125 -1.54 2.79 -6.34
N GLU A 126 -1.27 3.65 -7.32
CA GLU A 126 -2.18 3.93 -8.44
C GLU A 126 -2.27 2.78 -9.46
N GLU A 127 -1.23 1.96 -9.61
CA GLU A 127 -1.21 0.77 -10.46
C GLU A 127 -1.87 -0.45 -9.80
N THR A 128 -1.61 -0.69 -8.52
CA THR A 128 -2.11 -1.86 -7.79
C THR A 128 -3.56 -1.69 -7.33
N SER A 129 -4.02 -0.45 -7.15
CA SER A 129 -5.38 -0.14 -6.68
C SER A 129 -6.28 0.30 -7.84
N SER A 130 -6.79 -0.66 -8.61
CA SER A 130 -7.81 -0.38 -9.64
C SER A 130 -8.99 0.44 -9.10
N THR A 131 -9.38 0.20 -7.84
CA THR A 131 -10.41 0.96 -7.12
C THR A 131 -10.02 2.42 -6.86
N PHE A 132 -8.76 2.71 -6.51
CA PHE A 132 -8.30 4.08 -6.24
C PHE A 132 -8.16 4.89 -7.54
N ARG A 133 -7.72 4.25 -8.63
CA ARG A 133 -7.71 4.84 -9.97
C ARG A 133 -9.10 5.32 -10.38
N VAL A 134 -10.13 4.54 -10.09
CA VAL A 134 -11.51 4.90 -10.38
C VAL A 134 -11.95 6.12 -9.54
N VAL A 135 -11.76 6.08 -8.22
CA VAL A 135 -12.17 7.18 -7.32
C VAL A 135 -11.42 8.49 -7.61
N SER A 136 -10.10 8.43 -7.77
CA SER A 136 -9.27 9.61 -8.06
C SER A 136 -9.66 10.27 -9.40
N ARG A 137 -9.91 9.47 -10.44
CA ARG A 137 -10.36 9.99 -11.74
C ARG A 137 -11.76 10.59 -11.67
N PHE A 138 -12.68 9.99 -10.92
CA PHE A 138 -14.02 10.57 -10.71
C PHE A 138 -13.95 11.91 -9.99
N HIS A 139 -13.16 12.02 -8.92
CA HIS A 139 -13.04 13.27 -8.17
C HIS A 139 -12.41 14.39 -9.02
N ARG A 140 -11.37 14.06 -9.80
CA ARG A 140 -10.75 15.00 -10.74
C ARG A 140 -11.73 15.45 -11.83
N ALA A 141 -12.53 14.54 -12.37
CA ALA A 141 -13.54 14.87 -13.38
C ALA A 141 -14.61 15.81 -12.83
N ILE A 142 -15.14 15.52 -11.64
CA ILE A 142 -16.10 16.39 -10.95
C ILE A 142 -15.48 17.77 -10.71
N GLY A 143 -14.24 17.82 -10.20
CA GLY A 143 -13.53 19.08 -9.97
C GLY A 143 -13.40 19.93 -11.24
N ILE A 144 -13.02 19.33 -12.37
CA ILE A 144 -12.93 20.03 -13.66
C ILE A 144 -14.29 20.59 -14.08
N VAL A 145 -15.35 19.79 -14.00
CA VAL A 145 -16.71 20.22 -14.37
C VAL A 145 -17.17 21.37 -13.47
N THR A 146 -16.94 21.29 -12.17
CA THR A 146 -17.33 22.36 -11.22
C THR A 146 -16.58 23.66 -11.47
N ILE A 147 -15.28 23.60 -11.78
CA ILE A 147 -14.48 24.78 -12.12
C ILE A 147 -14.99 25.42 -13.42
N LEU A 148 -15.25 24.61 -14.45
CA LEU A 148 -15.79 25.11 -15.73
C LEU A 148 -17.18 25.74 -15.56
N ALA A 149 -18.08 25.05 -14.84
CA ALA A 149 -19.42 25.57 -14.56
C ALA A 149 -19.37 26.90 -13.79
N SER A 150 -18.50 26.99 -12.78
CA SER A 150 -18.30 28.22 -12.01
C SER A 150 -17.73 29.35 -12.86
N GLY A 151 -16.78 29.04 -13.75
CA GLY A 151 -16.20 30.01 -14.69
C GLY A 151 -17.23 30.56 -15.68
N ILE A 152 -18.06 29.68 -16.28
CA ILE A 152 -19.14 30.10 -17.18
C ILE A 152 -20.18 30.92 -16.42
N PHE A 153 -20.54 30.51 -15.20
CA PHE A 153 -21.49 31.23 -14.37
C PHE A 153 -21.00 32.65 -14.04
N LEU A 154 -19.74 32.77 -13.60
CA LEU A 154 -19.12 34.08 -13.35
C LEU A 154 -19.06 34.94 -14.60
N LEU A 155 -18.75 34.36 -15.76
CA LEU A 155 -18.77 35.06 -17.04
C LEU A 155 -20.16 35.61 -17.36
N CYS A 156 -21.22 34.79 -17.20
CA CYS A 156 -22.60 35.23 -17.40
C CYS A 156 -22.98 36.38 -16.45
N VAL A 157 -22.65 36.26 -15.16
CA VAL A 157 -22.91 37.34 -14.19
C VAL A 157 -22.16 38.61 -14.55
N MET A 158 -20.92 38.50 -15.02
CA MET A 158 -20.12 39.66 -15.42
C MET A 158 -20.71 40.38 -16.63
N ILE A 159 -21.20 39.63 -17.63
CA ILE A 159 -21.85 40.21 -18.82
C ILE A 159 -23.10 40.99 -18.40
N ILE A 160 -23.96 40.40 -17.56
CA ILE A 160 -25.17 41.07 -17.06
C ILE A 160 -24.79 42.35 -16.28
N ARG A 161 -23.79 42.27 -15.39
CA ARG A 161 -23.28 43.42 -14.63
C ARG A 161 -22.76 44.55 -15.50
N VAL A 162 -22.10 44.23 -16.61
CA VAL A 162 -21.59 45.23 -17.56
C VAL A 162 -22.75 45.92 -18.26
N ASP A 163 -23.77 45.18 -18.69
CA ASP A 163 -24.94 45.78 -19.36
C ASP A 163 -25.74 46.69 -18.43
N GLU A 164 -25.89 46.32 -17.16
CA GLU A 164 -26.50 47.20 -16.15
C GLU A 164 -25.70 48.51 -15.98
N ARG A 165 -24.36 48.42 -15.93
CA ARG A 165 -23.48 49.58 -15.73
C ARG A 165 -23.17 50.37 -17.01
N ARG A 166 -23.52 49.86 -18.19
CA ARG A 166 -23.26 50.55 -19.47
C ARG A 166 -23.90 51.93 -19.51
N ARG A 167 -25.08 52.09 -18.91
CA ARG A 167 -25.79 53.38 -18.85
C ARG A 167 -25.04 54.38 -17.98
N ASP A 168 -24.56 53.94 -16.83
CA ASP A 168 -23.78 54.77 -15.90
C ASP A 168 -22.44 55.17 -16.51
N MET A 169 -21.75 54.25 -17.18
CA MET A 169 -20.53 54.57 -17.93
C MET A 169 -20.79 55.55 -19.09
N GLY A 170 -21.95 55.47 -19.74
CA GLY A 170 -22.35 56.41 -20.78
C GLY A 170 -22.48 57.84 -20.26
N VAL A 171 -23.02 58.02 -19.05
CA VAL A 171 -23.12 59.34 -18.39
C VAL A 171 -21.74 59.87 -18.00
N LEU A 172 -20.86 59.02 -17.43
CA LEU A 172 -19.48 59.40 -17.13
C LEU A 172 -18.75 59.91 -18.38
N ARG A 173 -18.94 59.21 -19.51
CA ARG A 173 -18.35 59.58 -20.79
C ARG A 173 -18.87 60.91 -21.34
N LEU A 174 -20.12 61.28 -21.06
CA LEU A 174 -20.69 62.60 -21.40
C LEU A 174 -20.15 63.72 -20.49
N MET A 175 -19.70 63.39 -19.28
CA MET A 175 -19.06 64.34 -18.36
C MET A 175 -17.55 64.52 -18.61
N GLY A 176 -17.00 63.85 -19.62
CA GLY A 176 -15.60 64.02 -20.04
C GLY A 176 -14.58 63.18 -19.26
N VAL A 177 -15.04 62.15 -18.52
CA VAL A 177 -14.19 61.10 -17.94
C VAL A 177 -14.12 59.90 -18.89
#